data_AF-A0A962WEF2-F1
#
_entry.id   AF-A0A962WEF2-F1
#
_cell.length_a   1.000
_cell.length_b   1.000
_cell.length_c   1.000
_cell.angle_alpha   90.00
_cell.angle_beta   90.00
_cell.angle_gamma   90.00
#
_symmetry.space_group_name_H-M   'P 1'
#
loop_
_entity.id
_entity.type
_entity.pdbx_description
1 polymer ?
#
loop_
_entity_poly.entity_id
_entity_poly.type
_entity_poly.pdbx_seq_one_letter_code
_entity_poly.pdbx_strand_id
1 'polypeptide(L)'
;MMPHDASFRLPVRRLVWLPVGIAGVLVAVALAGLIMVAWRGLDRIQPVQAHIDHIGRIQDVGLNMEQTLLRGLRGAHIAATDLTALRAQVAGIAAMAGGLHPQTRERLAHVIDTLDQHPAEPTEVLAETLSRLREVLDGERAQHDVLLAAVAHDNQTELRLAVALLIVLPLAGAALLLFTQTRLRGPLDDLGDLLMRLAMRDYRPVAAAQLSDSASLVQPLLHSYNALVSRLQALEDEHRAREHTLEAEVRQATEALLAQTRELGRAERLAAVGAVSAG
;
A
#
# COMPACT_ATOMS: atom_id res chain seq x y z
N MET A 1 52.92 -10.38 -7.22
CA MET A 1 52.01 -11.21 -6.42
C MET A 1 51.05 -10.26 -5.70
N MET A 2 49.94 -9.94 -6.38
CA MET A 2 48.96 -8.92 -6.00
C MET A 2 47.59 -9.60 -5.95
N PRO A 3 46.82 -9.51 -4.84
CA PRO A 3 45.42 -9.87 -4.84
C PRO A 3 44.58 -8.59 -4.92
N HIS A 4 44.02 -8.32 -6.09
CA HIS A 4 42.87 -7.43 -6.24
C HIS A 4 41.84 -8.18 -7.06
N ASP A 5 40.65 -8.35 -6.47
CA ASP A 5 39.33 -8.39 -7.12
C ASP A 5 38.40 -9.39 -6.42
N ALA A 6 37.65 -8.91 -5.42
CA ALA A 6 36.34 -9.47 -5.07
C ALA A 6 35.65 -8.64 -3.96
N SER A 7 35.24 -7.40 -4.23
CA SER A 7 34.35 -6.69 -3.27
C SER A 7 33.29 -5.76 -3.88
N PHE A 8 33.24 -5.57 -5.21
CA PHE A 8 32.33 -4.58 -5.80
C PHE A 8 30.94 -5.06 -6.24
N ARG A 9 30.53 -6.31 -5.92
CA ARG A 9 29.24 -6.86 -6.39
C ARG A 9 28.03 -6.73 -5.43
N LEU A 10 28.15 -5.99 -4.32
CA LEU A 10 27.12 -6.00 -3.27
C LEU A 10 26.15 -4.79 -3.13
N PRO A 11 26.30 -3.61 -3.77
CA PRO A 11 25.34 -2.52 -3.51
C PRO A 11 24.06 -2.56 -4.37
N VAL A 12 24.10 -3.12 -5.58
CA VAL A 12 22.96 -3.01 -6.54
C VAL A 12 21.76 -3.89 -6.12
N ARG A 13 22.02 -5.07 -5.54
CA ARG A 13 20.94 -5.99 -5.13
C ARG A 13 20.12 -5.43 -3.96
N ARG A 14 20.74 -4.68 -3.05
CA ARG A 14 20.08 -4.08 -1.89
C ARG A 14 19.14 -2.93 -2.29
N LEU A 15 19.50 -2.20 -3.35
CA LEU A 15 18.70 -1.09 -3.88
C LEU A 15 17.41 -1.56 -4.57
N VAL A 16 17.45 -2.71 -5.25
CA VAL A 16 16.27 -3.31 -5.91
C VAL A 16 15.37 -4.07 -4.92
N TRP A 17 15.92 -4.58 -3.82
CA TRP A 17 15.14 -5.31 -2.81
C TRP A 17 14.31 -4.43 -1.88
N LEU A 18 14.70 -3.17 -1.68
CA LEU A 18 13.93 -2.19 -0.90
C LEU A 18 12.50 -1.95 -1.45
N PRO A 19 12.29 -1.64 -2.73
CA PRO A 19 10.96 -1.42 -3.27
C PRO A 19 10.11 -2.71 -3.29
N VAL A 20 10.75 -3.86 -3.54
CA VAL A 20 10.07 -5.17 -3.51
C VAL A 20 9.61 -5.51 -2.10
N GLY A 21 10.44 -5.25 -1.09
CA GLY A 21 10.09 -5.44 0.32
C GLY A 21 8.93 -4.55 0.75
N ILE A 22 8.94 -3.27 0.36
CA ILE A 22 7.85 -2.33 0.65
C ILE A 22 6.55 -2.81 0.01
N ALA A 23 6.57 -3.20 -1.26
CA ALA A 23 5.39 -3.72 -1.95
C ALA A 23 4.85 -5.00 -1.29
N GLY A 24 5.74 -5.91 -0.89
CA GLY A 24 5.37 -7.14 -0.19
C GLY A 24 4.71 -6.88 1.17
N VAL A 25 5.27 -5.98 1.98
CA VAL A 25 4.68 -5.57 3.26
C VAL A 25 3.31 -4.94 3.04
N LEU A 26 3.16 -4.11 2.01
CA LEU A 26 1.93 -3.41 1.74
C LEU A 26 0.81 -4.39 1.31
N VAL A 27 1.12 -5.34 0.45
CA VAL A 27 0.19 -6.43 0.09
C VAL A 27 -0.17 -7.29 1.31
N ALA A 28 0.78 -7.57 2.19
CA ALA A 28 0.50 -8.34 3.41
C ALA A 28 -0.45 -7.59 4.36
N VAL A 29 -0.26 -6.28 4.54
CA VAL A 29 -1.16 -5.43 5.33
C VAL A 29 -2.56 -5.40 4.71
N ALA A 30 -2.64 -5.30 3.39
CA ALA A 30 -3.91 -5.34 2.66
C ALA A 30 -4.67 -6.66 2.88
N LEU A 31 -3.98 -7.79 2.73
CA LEU A 31 -4.54 -9.12 3.00
C LEU A 31 -4.99 -9.29 4.46
N ALA A 32 -4.18 -8.83 5.42
CA ALA A 32 -4.54 -8.88 6.83
C ALA A 32 -5.80 -8.06 7.12
N GLY A 33 -5.93 -6.88 6.51
CA GLY A 33 -7.14 -6.05 6.59
C GLY A 33 -8.38 -6.76 6.04
N LEU A 34 -8.27 -7.40 4.88
CA LEU A 34 -9.38 -8.17 4.30
C LEU A 34 -9.81 -9.34 5.18
N ILE A 35 -8.85 -10.08 5.74
CA ILE A 35 -9.12 -11.19 6.66
C ILE A 35 -9.81 -10.69 7.93
N MET A 36 -9.35 -9.57 8.49
CA MET A 36 -9.94 -8.98 9.70
C MET A 36 -11.38 -8.50 9.47
N VAL A 37 -11.66 -7.87 8.32
CA VAL A 37 -13.02 -7.46 7.93
C VAL A 37 -13.92 -8.68 7.74
N ALA A 38 -13.41 -9.74 7.11
CA ALA A 38 -14.16 -10.98 6.92
C ALA A 38 -14.51 -11.67 8.25
N TRP A 39 -13.58 -11.69 9.21
CA TRP A 39 -13.81 -12.25 10.55
C TRP A 39 -14.86 -11.47 11.33
N ARG A 40 -14.79 -10.12 11.33
CA ARG A 40 -15.83 -9.28 11.96
C ARG A 40 -17.20 -9.47 11.33
N GLY A 41 -17.24 -9.70 10.01
CA GLY A 41 -18.49 -10.00 9.31
C GLY A 41 -19.15 -11.29 9.80
N LEU A 42 -18.35 -12.31 10.13
CA LEU A 42 -18.84 -13.60 10.60
C LEU A 42 -19.46 -13.52 12.00
N ASP A 43 -18.83 -12.80 12.92
CA ASP A 43 -19.36 -12.59 14.28
C ASP A 43 -20.69 -11.81 14.28
N ARG A 44 -20.94 -10.97 13.26
CA ARG A 44 -22.19 -10.22 13.11
C ARG A 44 -23.38 -11.04 12.57
N ILE A 45 -23.15 -12.21 11.98
CA ILE A 45 -24.23 -13.05 11.42
C ILE A 45 -24.93 -13.90 12.49
N GLN A 46 -24.22 -14.25 13.57
CA GLN A 46 -24.77 -15.04 14.68
C GLN A 46 -26.04 -14.47 15.33
N PRO A 47 -26.13 -13.16 15.66
CA PRO A 47 -27.34 -12.59 16.25
C PRO A 47 -28.53 -12.58 15.27
N VAL A 48 -28.28 -12.47 13.96
CA VAL A 48 -29.34 -12.51 12.94
C VAL A 48 -29.96 -13.90 12.85
N GLN A 49 -29.16 -14.96 12.93
CA GLN A 49 -29.66 -16.34 12.93
C GLN A 49 -30.50 -16.67 14.17
N ALA A 50 -30.01 -16.29 15.37
CA ALA A 50 -30.76 -16.47 16.61
C ALA A 50 -32.10 -15.72 16.62
N HIS A 51 -32.20 -14.62 15.86
CA HIS A 51 -33.40 -13.81 15.73
C HIS A 51 -34.39 -14.34 14.67
N ILE A 52 -33.91 -14.87 13.54
CA ILE A 52 -34.76 -15.56 12.54
C ILE A 52 -35.45 -16.77 13.18
N ASP A 53 -34.73 -17.55 13.99
CA ASP A 53 -35.29 -18.66 14.76
C ASP A 53 -36.34 -18.19 15.78
N HIS A 54 -36.21 -16.97 16.31
CA HIS A 54 -37.20 -16.37 17.20
C HIS A 54 -38.50 -16.02 16.46
N ILE A 55 -38.39 -15.32 15.33
CA ILE A 55 -39.57 -14.92 14.54
C ILE A 55 -40.35 -16.15 14.08
N GLY A 56 -39.65 -17.20 13.64
CA GLY A 56 -40.27 -18.47 13.23
C GLY A 56 -41.09 -19.08 14.37
N ARG A 57 -40.50 -19.22 15.57
CA ARG A 57 -41.21 -19.78 16.74
C ARG A 57 -42.41 -18.94 17.16
N ILE A 58 -42.31 -17.61 17.08
CA ILE A 58 -43.44 -16.76 17.47
C ILE A 58 -44.57 -16.83 16.43
N GLN A 59 -44.25 -16.93 15.13
CA GLN A 59 -45.23 -17.18 14.08
C GLN A 59 -45.94 -18.53 14.27
N ASP A 60 -45.19 -19.58 14.61
CA ASP A 60 -45.76 -20.90 14.91
C ASP A 60 -46.75 -20.83 16.08
N VAL A 61 -46.40 -20.12 17.16
CA VAL A 61 -47.30 -19.93 18.30
C VAL A 61 -48.54 -19.13 17.93
N GLY A 62 -48.40 -18.07 17.13
CA GLY A 62 -49.53 -17.29 16.63
C GLY A 62 -50.51 -18.12 15.80
N LEU A 63 -49.99 -18.95 14.88
CA LEU A 63 -50.79 -19.86 14.06
C LEU A 63 -51.50 -20.93 14.92
N ASN A 64 -50.84 -21.43 15.96
CA ASN A 64 -51.42 -22.41 16.88
C ASN A 64 -52.55 -21.79 17.73
N MET A 65 -52.36 -20.55 18.19
CA MET A 65 -53.40 -19.78 18.89
C MET A 65 -54.61 -19.53 17.98
N GLU A 66 -54.40 -19.12 16.73
CA GLU A 66 -55.48 -18.92 15.75
C GLU A 66 -56.26 -20.21 15.47
N GLN A 67 -55.57 -21.34 15.29
CA GLN A 67 -56.23 -22.64 15.11
C GLN A 67 -57.06 -23.03 16.34
N THR A 68 -56.55 -22.78 17.54
CA THR A 68 -57.24 -23.11 18.79
C THR A 68 -58.47 -22.21 18.99
N LEU A 69 -58.36 -20.93 18.66
CA LEU A 69 -59.48 -19.98 18.62
C LEU A 69 -60.55 -20.38 17.60
N LEU A 70 -60.15 -20.76 16.39
CA LEU A 70 -61.07 -21.21 15.34
C LEU A 70 -61.82 -22.49 15.74
N ARG A 71 -61.21 -23.38 16.53
CA ARG A 71 -61.92 -24.55 17.09
C ARG A 71 -62.94 -24.12 18.15
N GLY A 72 -62.56 -23.24 19.06
CA GLY A 72 -63.47 -22.69 20.09
C GLY A 72 -64.68 -21.98 19.48
N LEU A 73 -64.45 -21.12 18.49
CA LEU A 73 -65.51 -20.38 17.77
C LEU A 73 -66.47 -21.29 16.97
N ARG A 74 -66.00 -22.47 16.53
CA ARG A 74 -66.85 -23.49 15.89
C ARG A 74 -67.67 -24.31 16.89
N GLY A 75 -67.61 -23.99 18.17
CA GLY A 75 -68.34 -24.69 19.24
C GLY A 75 -67.66 -25.98 19.70
N ALA A 76 -66.42 -26.26 19.27
CA ALA A 76 -65.65 -27.37 19.81
C ALA A 76 -65.11 -26.99 21.20
N HIS A 77 -65.26 -27.90 22.16
CA HIS A 77 -64.75 -27.69 23.51
C HIS A 77 -63.22 -27.62 23.47
N ILE A 78 -62.65 -26.51 23.94
CA ILE A 78 -61.20 -26.34 24.03
C ILE A 78 -60.72 -27.20 25.19
N ALA A 79 -59.89 -28.20 24.91
CA ALA A 79 -59.34 -29.05 25.96
C ALA A 79 -58.38 -28.25 26.84
N ALA A 80 -58.42 -28.47 28.15
CA ALA A 80 -57.49 -27.83 29.10
C ALA A 80 -56.01 -28.13 28.76
N THR A 81 -55.75 -29.26 28.09
CA THR A 81 -54.44 -29.66 27.55
C THR A 81 -53.93 -28.72 26.46
N ASP A 82 -54.83 -28.16 25.63
CA ASP A 82 -54.43 -27.25 24.55
C ASP A 82 -54.05 -25.88 25.13
N LEU A 83 -54.80 -25.40 26.13
CA LEU A 83 -54.49 -24.16 26.87
C LEU A 83 -53.16 -24.25 27.65
N THR A 84 -52.88 -25.40 28.26
CA THR A 84 -51.61 -25.63 28.97
C THR A 84 -50.43 -25.75 28.02
N ALA A 85 -50.60 -26.40 26.86
CA ALA A 85 -49.58 -26.44 25.82
C ALA A 85 -49.29 -25.04 25.26
N LEU A 86 -50.32 -24.23 25.07
CA LEU A 86 -50.21 -22.84 24.61
C LEU A 86 -49.47 -21.96 25.63
N ARG A 87 -49.77 -22.10 26.93
CA ARG A 87 -49.00 -21.42 27.99
C ARG A 87 -47.54 -21.82 27.98
N ALA A 88 -47.25 -23.12 27.87
CA ALA A 88 -45.87 -23.60 27.84
C ALA A 88 -45.09 -23.03 26.65
N GLN A 89 -45.74 -22.86 25.50
CA GLN A 89 -45.14 -22.23 24.32
C GLN A 89 -44.85 -20.74 24.52
N VAL A 90 -45.81 -19.97 25.08
CA VAL A 90 -45.61 -18.53 25.37
C VAL A 90 -44.56 -18.32 26.46
N ALA A 91 -44.56 -19.14 27.51
CA ALA A 91 -43.53 -19.12 28.56
C ALA A 91 -42.15 -19.48 28.01
N GLY A 92 -42.08 -20.43 27.07
CA GLY A 92 -40.85 -20.78 26.35
C GLY A 92 -40.27 -19.62 25.56
N ILE A 93 -41.13 -18.80 24.93
CA ILE A 93 -40.69 -17.57 24.24
C ILE A 93 -40.18 -16.54 25.24
N ALA A 94 -40.89 -16.32 26.36
CA ALA A 94 -40.48 -15.36 27.39
C ALA A 94 -39.17 -15.74 28.10
N ALA A 95 -38.89 -17.03 28.23
CA ALA A 95 -37.70 -17.58 28.90
C ALA A 95 -36.44 -17.60 28.02
N MET A 96 -36.56 -17.39 26.70
CA MET A 96 -35.39 -17.33 25.82
C MET A 96 -34.58 -16.05 26.12
N ALA A 97 -33.50 -16.25 26.87
CA ALA A 97 -32.59 -15.21 27.30
C ALA A 97 -31.80 -14.66 26.10
N GLY A 98 -31.89 -13.34 25.86
CA GLY A 98 -30.92 -12.58 25.07
C GLY A 98 -31.43 -11.85 23.82
N GLY A 99 -32.65 -12.15 23.33
CA GLY A 99 -33.13 -11.61 22.05
C GLY A 99 -34.30 -10.62 22.12
N LEU A 100 -35.11 -10.65 23.17
CA LEU A 100 -36.32 -9.81 23.27
C LEU A 100 -36.06 -8.50 24.01
N HIS A 101 -36.66 -7.42 23.52
CA HIS A 101 -36.66 -6.13 24.19
C HIS A 101 -37.26 -6.23 25.60
N PRO A 102 -36.75 -5.48 26.61
CA PRO A 102 -37.24 -5.54 27.99
C PRO A 102 -38.76 -5.36 28.12
N GLN A 103 -39.34 -4.43 27.34
CA GLN A 103 -40.78 -4.18 27.31
C GLN A 103 -41.58 -5.36 26.73
N THR A 104 -41.01 -6.09 25.77
CA THR A 104 -41.65 -7.26 25.16
C THR A 104 -41.73 -8.42 26.14
N ARG A 105 -40.70 -8.58 26.97
CA ARG A 105 -40.69 -9.56 28.07
C ARG A 105 -41.75 -9.24 29.13
N GLU A 106 -41.89 -7.97 29.50
CA GLU A 106 -42.89 -7.51 30.48
C GLU A 106 -44.33 -7.69 29.97
N ARG A 107 -44.57 -7.40 28.70
CA ARG A 107 -45.88 -7.60 28.05
C ARG A 107 -46.25 -9.08 27.89
N LEU A 108 -45.28 -9.94 27.57
CA LEU A 108 -45.48 -11.40 27.54
C LEU A 108 -45.78 -11.98 28.93
N ALA A 109 -45.15 -11.46 29.98
CA ALA A 109 -45.46 -11.84 31.36
C ALA A 109 -46.91 -11.48 31.72
N HIS A 110 -47.37 -10.29 31.32
CA HIS A 110 -48.78 -9.89 31.49
C HIS A 110 -49.76 -10.79 30.74
N VAL A 111 -49.40 -11.23 29.53
CA VAL A 111 -50.21 -12.19 28.75
C VAL A 111 -50.34 -13.54 29.46
N ILE A 112 -49.25 -14.04 30.04
CA ILE A 112 -49.25 -15.30 30.82
C ILE A 112 -50.13 -15.16 32.06
N ASP A 113 -50.02 -14.04 32.78
CA ASP A 113 -50.82 -13.74 33.98
C ASP A 113 -52.33 -13.61 33.66
N THR A 114 -52.66 -12.97 32.53
CA THR A 114 -54.06 -12.84 32.08
C THR A 114 -54.66 -14.20 31.72
N LEU A 115 -53.87 -15.06 31.07
CA LEU A 115 -54.25 -16.45 30.79
C LEU A 115 -54.47 -17.25 32.08
N ASP A 116 -53.71 -16.99 33.16
CA ASP A 116 -53.82 -17.67 34.47
C ASP A 116 -55.11 -17.33 35.24
N GLN A 117 -55.60 -16.08 35.14
CA GLN A 117 -56.65 -15.58 36.03
C GLN A 117 -58.10 -15.83 35.57
N HIS A 118 -58.35 -16.10 34.28
CA HIS A 118 -59.72 -16.14 33.72
C HIS A 118 -60.05 -17.43 32.93
N PRO A 119 -60.29 -18.58 33.58
CA PRO A 119 -60.62 -19.85 32.91
C PRO A 119 -62.08 -19.97 32.43
N ALA A 120 -62.97 -19.01 32.74
CA ALA A 120 -64.42 -19.15 32.55
C ALA A 120 -64.96 -18.75 31.17
N GLU A 121 -64.26 -17.91 30.41
CA GLU A 121 -64.63 -17.41 29.07
C GLU A 121 -63.44 -17.56 28.10
N PRO A 122 -63.11 -18.80 27.67
CA PRO A 122 -61.84 -19.10 27.01
C PRO A 122 -61.65 -18.37 25.68
N THR A 123 -62.72 -18.20 24.91
CA THR A 123 -62.69 -17.65 23.55
C THR A 123 -62.46 -16.14 23.54
N GLU A 124 -63.09 -15.39 24.45
CA GLU A 124 -62.95 -13.94 24.51
C GLU A 124 -61.56 -13.56 25.05
N VAL A 125 -61.10 -14.27 26.09
CA VAL A 125 -59.74 -14.14 26.63
C VAL A 125 -58.69 -14.52 25.58
N LEU A 126 -58.85 -15.62 24.85
CA LEU A 126 -57.92 -16.01 23.79
C LEU A 126 -57.85 -14.96 22.66
N ALA A 127 -58.99 -14.39 22.27
CA ALA A 127 -59.04 -13.38 21.20
C ALA A 127 -58.35 -12.08 21.63
N GLU A 128 -58.58 -11.63 22.86
CA GLU A 128 -57.91 -10.45 23.42
C GLU A 128 -56.40 -10.69 23.55
N THR A 129 -56.01 -11.86 24.07
CA THR A 129 -54.60 -12.24 24.23
C THR A 129 -53.87 -12.31 22.88
N LEU A 130 -54.51 -12.86 21.84
CA LEU A 130 -53.96 -12.91 20.49
C LEU A 130 -53.77 -11.51 19.91
N SER A 131 -54.72 -10.58 20.13
CA SER A 131 -54.60 -9.20 19.64
C SER A 131 -53.42 -8.47 20.28
N ARG A 132 -53.26 -8.61 21.61
CA ARG A 132 -52.15 -8.02 22.37
C ARG A 132 -50.81 -8.62 21.95
N LEU A 133 -50.76 -9.92 21.69
CA LEU A 133 -49.56 -10.59 21.18
C LEU A 133 -49.15 -10.05 19.79
N ARG A 134 -50.12 -9.84 18.89
CA ARG A 134 -49.86 -9.27 17.56
C ARG A 134 -49.35 -7.82 17.64
N GLU A 135 -49.94 -6.98 18.47
CA GLU A 135 -49.45 -5.60 18.69
C GLU A 135 -48.01 -5.57 19.22
N VAL A 136 -47.68 -6.46 20.16
CA VAL A 136 -46.33 -6.60 20.69
C VAL A 136 -45.35 -7.01 19.59
N LEU A 137 -45.76 -7.93 18.73
CA LEU A 137 -44.93 -8.43 17.62
C LEU A 137 -44.69 -7.39 16.54
N ASP A 138 -45.73 -6.65 16.17
CA ASP A 138 -45.61 -5.58 15.18
C ASP A 138 -44.76 -4.42 15.71
N GLY A 139 -44.84 -4.14 17.02
CA GLY A 139 -43.93 -3.20 17.69
C GLY A 139 -42.48 -3.65 17.70
N GLU A 140 -42.20 -4.93 17.98
CA GLU A 140 -40.84 -5.49 17.96
C GLU A 140 -40.26 -5.45 16.53
N ARG A 141 -41.06 -5.80 15.51
CA ARG A 141 -40.65 -5.75 14.10
C ARG A 141 -40.26 -4.34 13.67
N ALA A 142 -41.06 -3.33 14.00
CA ALA A 142 -40.78 -1.94 13.64
C ALA A 142 -39.50 -1.41 14.30
N GLN A 143 -39.26 -1.74 15.58
CA GLN A 143 -38.00 -1.38 16.25
C GLN A 143 -36.80 -2.12 15.64
N HIS A 144 -37.01 -3.36 15.19
CA HIS A 144 -35.97 -4.17 14.57
C HIS A 144 -35.58 -3.66 13.18
N ASP A 145 -36.54 -3.22 12.36
CA ASP A 145 -36.25 -2.60 11.06
C ASP A 145 -35.38 -1.35 11.21
N VAL A 146 -35.61 -0.57 12.27
CA VAL A 146 -34.78 0.60 12.60
C VAL A 146 -33.37 0.19 13.02
N LEU A 147 -33.22 -0.85 13.85
CA LEU A 147 -31.91 -1.37 14.25
C LEU A 147 -31.14 -1.97 13.07
N LEU A 148 -31.81 -2.73 12.19
CA LEU A 148 -31.22 -3.28 10.97
C LEU A 148 -30.81 -2.18 10.01
N ALA A 149 -31.63 -1.14 9.84
CA ALA A 149 -31.29 0.01 9.02
C ALA A 149 -30.07 0.77 9.56
N ALA A 150 -29.99 0.96 10.89
CA ALA A 150 -28.83 1.58 11.54
C ALA A 150 -27.56 0.72 11.38
N VAL A 151 -27.64 -0.59 11.61
CA VAL A 151 -26.50 -1.52 11.44
C VAL A 151 -26.07 -1.62 9.98
N ALA A 152 -27.01 -1.61 9.03
CA ALA A 152 -26.70 -1.61 7.60
C ALA A 152 -26.00 -0.31 7.18
N HIS A 153 -26.42 0.83 7.73
CA HIS A 153 -25.79 2.12 7.47
C HIS A 153 -24.36 2.17 8.01
N ASP A 154 -24.15 1.77 9.26
CA ASP A 154 -22.82 1.72 9.87
C ASP A 154 -21.89 0.76 9.11
N ASN A 155 -22.39 -0.42 8.71
CA ASN A 155 -21.64 -1.37 7.90
C ASN A 155 -21.15 -0.77 6.56
N GLN A 156 -22.00 0.02 5.88
CA GLN A 156 -21.59 0.63 4.62
C GLN A 156 -20.45 1.63 4.80
N THR A 157 -20.45 2.39 5.91
CA THR A 157 -19.38 3.36 6.18
C THR A 157 -18.07 2.68 6.59
N GLU A 158 -18.12 1.67 7.46
CA GLU A 158 -16.94 0.90 7.89
C GLU A 158 -16.32 0.16 6.71
N LEU A 159 -17.14 -0.47 5.85
CA LEU A 159 -16.66 -1.17 4.68
C LEU A 159 -16.08 -0.23 3.63
N ARG A 160 -16.69 0.95 3.42
CA ARG A 160 -16.11 1.98 2.53
C ARG A 160 -14.76 2.47 3.04
N LEU A 161 -14.61 2.70 4.34
CA LEU A 161 -13.33 3.11 4.92
C LEU A 161 -12.27 2.02 4.82
N ALA A 162 -12.64 0.77 5.09
CA ALA A 162 -11.73 -0.37 4.96
C ALA A 162 -11.26 -0.56 3.51
N VAL A 163 -12.17 -0.51 2.54
CA VAL A 163 -11.85 -0.60 1.11
C VAL A 163 -11.04 0.61 0.65
N ALA A 164 -11.38 1.81 1.10
CA ALA A 164 -10.61 3.01 0.79
C ALA A 164 -9.17 2.89 1.31
N LEU A 165 -8.98 2.44 2.55
CA LEU A 165 -7.64 2.23 3.11
C LEU A 165 -6.86 1.15 2.34
N LEU A 166 -7.55 0.07 1.96
CA LEU A 166 -6.98 -1.03 1.17
C LEU A 166 -6.47 -0.58 -0.20
N ILE A 167 -7.08 0.45 -0.79
CA ILE A 167 -6.73 0.98 -2.12
C ILE A 167 -5.74 2.14 -2.02
N VAL A 168 -5.96 3.07 -1.09
CA VAL A 168 -5.14 4.28 -0.92
C VAL A 168 -3.72 3.91 -0.49
N LEU A 169 -3.57 2.94 0.42
CA LEU A 169 -2.25 2.53 0.90
C LEU A 169 -1.35 2.01 -0.24
N PRO A 170 -1.79 1.07 -1.12
CA PRO A 170 -0.95 0.60 -2.22
C PRO A 170 -0.70 1.66 -3.27
N LEU A 171 -1.70 2.51 -3.57
CA LEU A 171 -1.53 3.63 -4.49
C LEU A 171 -0.48 4.62 -3.99
N ALA A 172 -0.53 4.97 -2.70
CA ALA A 172 0.47 5.86 -2.09
C ALA A 172 1.87 5.23 -2.10
N GLY A 173 1.96 3.94 -1.77
CA GLY A 173 3.23 3.19 -1.85
C GLY A 173 3.78 3.14 -3.28
N ALA A 174 2.95 2.82 -4.26
CA ALA A 174 3.33 2.80 -5.67
C ALA A 174 3.74 4.20 -6.17
N ALA A 175 3.00 5.25 -5.80
CA ALA A 175 3.35 6.63 -6.14
C ALA A 175 4.71 7.03 -5.56
N LEU A 176 5.00 6.68 -4.31
CA LEU A 176 6.31 6.93 -3.69
C LEU A 176 7.44 6.17 -4.40
N LEU A 177 7.20 4.93 -4.81
CA LEU A 177 8.16 4.15 -5.58
C LEU A 177 8.41 4.73 -6.97
N LEU A 178 7.36 5.18 -7.67
CA LEU A 178 7.50 5.84 -8.96
C LEU A 178 8.23 7.17 -8.83
N PHE A 179 7.94 7.94 -7.78
CA PHE A 179 8.62 9.20 -7.50
C PHE A 179 10.12 9.00 -7.22
N THR A 180 10.47 7.98 -6.44
CA THR A 180 11.89 7.65 -6.19
C THR A 180 12.59 7.14 -7.45
N GLN A 181 11.95 6.30 -8.26
CA GLN A 181 12.55 5.80 -9.50
C GLN A 181 12.78 6.92 -10.53
N THR A 182 11.81 7.81 -10.73
CA THR A 182 11.93 8.90 -11.71
C THR A 182 12.93 9.97 -11.26
N ARG A 183 12.94 10.31 -9.96
CA ARG A 183 13.81 11.37 -9.44
C ARG A 183 15.26 10.95 -9.27
N LEU A 184 15.56 9.65 -9.08
CA LEU A 184 16.92 9.14 -8.94
C LEU A 184 17.54 8.60 -10.24
N ARG A 185 16.75 8.03 -11.17
CA ARG A 185 17.33 7.46 -12.41
C ARG A 185 17.87 8.53 -13.35
N GLY A 186 17.11 9.60 -13.60
CA GLY A 186 17.54 10.70 -14.47
C GLY A 186 18.95 11.21 -14.16
N PRO A 187 19.24 11.67 -12.92
CA PRO A 187 20.56 12.20 -12.60
C PRO A 187 21.68 11.14 -12.58
N LEU A 188 21.37 9.85 -12.47
CA LEU A 188 22.37 8.77 -12.57
C LEU A 188 22.72 8.47 -14.03
N ASP A 189 21.73 8.45 -14.92
CA ASP A 189 21.95 8.28 -16.37
C ASP A 189 22.74 9.47 -16.93
N ASP A 190 22.39 10.70 -16.52
CA ASP A 190 23.13 11.91 -16.87
C ASP A 190 24.61 11.82 -16.42
N LEU A 191 24.87 11.27 -15.23
CA LEU A 191 26.22 11.13 -14.70
C LEU A 191 27.02 10.04 -15.45
N GLY A 192 26.34 8.98 -15.89
CA GLY A 192 26.91 7.97 -16.79
C GLY A 192 27.36 8.57 -18.11
N ASP A 193 26.53 9.41 -18.72
CA ASP A 193 26.86 10.11 -19.97
C ASP A 193 28.04 11.09 -19.79
N LEU A 194 28.12 11.79 -18.66
CA LEU A 194 29.24 12.68 -18.35
C LEU A 194 30.57 11.94 -18.14
N LEU A 195 30.54 10.75 -17.54
CA LEU A 195 31.71 9.89 -17.42
C LEU A 195 32.12 9.30 -18.77
N MET A 196 31.16 8.99 -19.64
CA MET A 196 31.46 8.52 -20.99
C MET A 196 32.10 9.61 -21.87
N ARG A 197 31.67 10.87 -21.73
CA ARG A 197 32.33 12.03 -22.38
C ARG A 197 33.76 12.23 -21.89
N LEU A 198 34.00 12.01 -20.60
CA LEU A 198 35.35 12.06 -20.03
C LEU A 198 36.25 10.99 -20.63
N ALA A 199 35.73 9.77 -20.82
CA ALA A 199 36.45 8.69 -21.49
C ALA A 199 36.79 9.02 -22.96
N MET A 200 35.99 9.87 -23.61
CA MET A 200 36.23 10.37 -24.97
C MET A 200 37.11 11.63 -25.04
N ARG A 201 37.78 12.03 -23.94
CA ARG A 201 38.62 13.25 -23.82
C ARG A 201 37.88 14.57 -24.03
N ASP A 202 36.55 14.59 -23.95
CA ASP A 202 35.78 15.85 -24.00
C ASP A 202 35.68 16.44 -22.59
N TYR A 203 36.72 17.18 -22.20
CA TYR A 203 36.84 17.81 -20.88
C TYR A 203 36.05 19.12 -20.83
N ARG A 204 34.72 19.08 -20.85
CA ARG A 204 33.88 20.29 -20.70
C ARG A 204 33.22 20.32 -19.31
N PRO A 205 33.38 21.40 -18.52
CA PRO A 205 32.69 21.52 -17.24
C PRO A 205 31.19 21.69 -17.46
N VAL A 206 30.39 21.07 -16.59
CA VAL A 206 28.93 21.14 -16.67
C VAL A 206 28.43 22.26 -15.75
N ALA A 207 27.63 23.16 -16.31
CA ALA A 207 27.01 24.24 -15.55
C ALA A 207 25.94 23.67 -14.62
N ALA A 208 26.03 23.96 -13.32
CA ALA A 208 25.09 23.52 -12.30
C ALA A 208 23.62 23.93 -12.56
N ALA A 209 23.39 24.87 -13.49
CA ALA A 209 22.07 25.33 -13.90
C ALA A 209 21.36 24.40 -14.92
N GLN A 210 22.07 23.46 -15.55
CA GLN A 210 21.48 22.56 -16.57
C GLN A 210 20.90 21.28 -15.97
N LEU A 211 21.28 20.90 -14.75
CA LEU A 211 20.66 19.78 -14.04
C LEU A 211 19.58 20.33 -13.10
N SER A 212 18.33 20.14 -13.49
CA SER A 212 17.09 20.55 -12.81
C SER A 212 17.03 20.23 -11.30
N ASP A 213 16.10 20.88 -10.58
CA ASP A 213 15.71 20.85 -9.14
C ASP A 213 15.96 19.57 -8.30
N SER A 214 16.20 18.43 -8.91
CA SER A 214 16.62 17.17 -8.30
C SER A 214 18.12 17.14 -7.89
N ALA A 215 18.89 18.16 -8.28
CA ALA A 215 20.35 18.23 -8.13
C ALA A 215 20.86 18.33 -6.68
N SER A 216 20.02 18.64 -5.68
CA SER A 216 20.44 18.80 -4.28
C SER A 216 21.15 17.58 -3.70
N LEU A 217 20.72 16.36 -4.03
CA LEU A 217 21.31 15.12 -3.52
C LEU A 217 22.61 14.73 -4.25
N VAL A 218 22.80 15.19 -5.48
CA VAL A 218 23.90 14.79 -6.38
C VAL A 218 24.96 15.90 -6.52
N GLN A 219 24.68 17.10 -6.00
CA GLN A 219 25.58 18.24 -5.96
C GLN A 219 27.01 17.94 -5.49
N PRO A 220 27.26 17.19 -4.40
CA PRO A 220 28.64 16.89 -3.97
C PRO A 220 29.41 16.04 -4.99
N LEU A 221 28.72 15.13 -5.69
CA LEU A 221 29.31 14.29 -6.74
C LEU A 221 29.63 15.11 -8.00
N LEU A 222 28.73 16.02 -8.40
CA LEU A 222 28.96 16.96 -9.50
C LEU A 222 30.15 17.90 -9.23
N HIS A 223 30.28 18.36 -7.98
CA HIS A 223 31.42 19.18 -7.58
C HIS A 223 32.74 18.40 -7.69
N SER A 224 32.74 17.13 -7.28
CA SER A 224 33.90 16.24 -7.40
C SER A 224 34.25 15.95 -8.87
N TYR A 225 33.25 15.74 -9.74
CA TYR A 225 33.46 15.59 -11.18
C TYR A 225 34.09 16.83 -11.80
N ASN A 226 33.54 18.03 -11.54
CA ASN A 226 34.06 19.28 -12.08
C ASN A 226 35.50 19.57 -11.60
N ALA A 227 35.83 19.23 -10.35
CA ALA A 227 37.18 19.34 -9.81
C ALA A 227 38.16 18.36 -10.49
N LEU A 228 37.69 17.18 -10.89
CA LEU A 228 38.51 16.22 -11.65
C LEU A 228 38.74 16.69 -13.09
N VAL A 229 37.69 17.20 -13.76
CA VAL A 229 37.77 17.76 -15.11
C VAL A 229 38.75 18.93 -15.15
N SER A 230 38.68 19.87 -14.21
CA SER A 230 39.60 21.01 -14.17
C SER A 230 41.06 20.58 -13.97
N ARG A 231 41.30 19.57 -13.14
CA ARG A 231 42.64 19.02 -12.92
C ARG A 231 43.17 18.31 -14.16
N LEU A 232 42.33 17.58 -14.88
CA LEU A 232 42.71 16.92 -16.13
C LEU A 232 43.02 17.92 -17.24
N GLN A 233 42.23 19.00 -17.37
CA GLN A 233 42.54 20.09 -18.29
C GLN A 233 43.91 20.72 -17.99
N ALA A 234 44.18 21.03 -16.73
CA ALA A 234 45.46 21.62 -16.33
C ALA A 234 46.66 20.70 -16.65
N LEU A 235 46.53 19.40 -16.44
CA LEU A 235 47.57 18.42 -16.77
C LEU A 235 47.79 18.29 -18.28
N GLU A 236 46.72 18.31 -19.07
CA GLU A 236 46.79 18.26 -20.53
C GLU A 236 47.48 19.51 -21.10
N ASP A 237 47.16 20.69 -20.56
CA ASP A 237 47.80 21.95 -20.97
C ASP A 237 49.29 21.99 -20.59
N GLU A 238 49.66 21.46 -19.41
CA GLU A 238 51.06 21.30 -19.03
C GLU A 238 51.80 20.33 -19.95
N HIS A 239 51.17 19.20 -20.31
CA HIS A 239 51.74 18.25 -21.25
C HIS A 239 51.99 18.87 -22.63
N ARG A 240 51.02 19.61 -23.19
CA ARG A 240 51.18 20.31 -24.47
C ARG A 240 52.30 21.36 -24.42
N ALA A 241 52.40 22.11 -23.33
CA ALA A 241 53.46 23.09 -23.16
C ALA A 241 54.85 22.43 -23.14
N ARG A 242 54.99 21.29 -22.47
CA ARG A 242 56.24 20.50 -22.46
C ARG A 242 56.56 19.94 -23.84
N GLU A 243 55.58 19.39 -24.55
CA GLU A 243 55.78 18.88 -25.93
C GLU A 243 56.29 19.99 -26.85
N HIS A 244 55.66 21.17 -26.83
CA HIS A 244 56.13 22.31 -27.62
C HIS A 244 57.54 22.78 -27.25
N THR A 245 57.88 22.75 -25.96
CA THR A 245 59.23 23.11 -25.50
C THR A 245 60.27 22.11 -26.01
N LEU A 246 59.98 20.80 -25.87
CA LEU A 246 60.86 19.74 -26.35
C LEU A 246 61.02 19.78 -27.88
N GLU A 247 59.94 20.04 -28.63
CA GLU A 247 60.01 20.21 -30.08
C GLU A 247 60.92 21.39 -30.47
N ALA A 248 60.82 22.52 -29.75
CA ALA A 248 61.66 23.69 -29.98
C ALA A 248 63.14 23.40 -29.66
N GLU A 249 63.43 22.75 -28.54
CA GLU A 249 64.78 22.35 -28.15
C GLU A 249 65.40 21.37 -29.15
N VAL A 250 64.65 20.35 -29.58
CA VAL A 250 65.11 19.38 -30.59
C VAL A 250 65.39 20.08 -31.92
N ARG A 251 64.51 21.01 -32.34
CA ARG A 251 64.71 21.78 -33.56
C ARG A 251 65.98 22.63 -33.46
N GLN A 252 66.17 23.34 -32.36
CA GLN A 252 67.35 24.18 -32.12
C GLN A 252 68.64 23.36 -32.09
N ALA A 253 68.65 22.22 -31.40
CA ALA A 253 69.81 21.32 -31.36
C ALA A 253 70.14 20.76 -32.76
N THR A 254 69.12 20.42 -33.55
CA THR A 254 69.29 19.95 -34.92
C THR A 254 69.87 21.05 -35.83
N GLU A 255 69.38 22.28 -35.71
CA GLU A 255 69.91 23.44 -36.45
C GLU A 255 71.37 23.72 -36.08
N ALA A 256 71.73 23.64 -34.79
CA ALA A 256 73.10 23.82 -34.33
C ALA A 256 74.04 22.73 -34.88
N LEU A 257 73.62 21.46 -34.88
CA LEU A 257 74.39 20.36 -35.47
C LEU A 257 74.57 20.53 -36.99
N LEU A 258 73.53 20.97 -37.70
CA LEU A 258 73.62 21.28 -39.13
C LEU A 258 74.54 22.47 -39.42
N ALA A 259 74.56 23.48 -38.56
CA ALA A 259 75.52 24.59 -38.68
C ALA A 259 76.96 24.11 -38.45
N GLN A 260 77.19 23.31 -37.41
CA GLN A 260 78.51 22.77 -37.08
C GLN A 260 79.07 21.86 -38.19
N THR A 261 78.24 20.98 -38.76
CA THR A 261 78.65 20.13 -39.90
C THR A 261 79.00 20.95 -41.14
N ARG A 262 78.28 22.05 -41.42
CA ARG A 262 78.63 22.97 -42.52
C ARG A 262 79.96 23.68 -42.29
N GLU A 263 80.24 24.09 -41.06
CA GLU A 263 81.53 24.72 -40.72
C GLU A 263 82.69 23.73 -40.83
N LEU A 264 82.53 22.50 -40.33
CA LEU A 264 83.52 21.44 -40.47
C LEU A 264 83.79 21.12 -41.95
N GLY A 265 82.74 20.96 -42.76
CA GLY A 265 82.90 20.74 -44.20
C GLY A 265 83.57 21.92 -44.93
N ARG A 266 83.38 23.16 -44.46
CA ARG A 266 84.12 24.32 -44.99
C ARG A 266 85.59 24.30 -44.56
N ALA A 267 85.88 23.98 -43.29
CA ALA A 267 87.24 23.86 -42.78
C ALA A 267 88.02 22.77 -43.51
N GLU A 268 87.40 21.61 -43.77
CA GLU A 268 87.98 20.53 -44.57
C GLU A 268 88.29 20.97 -46.01
N ARG A 269 87.37 21.70 -46.66
CA ARG A 269 87.61 22.25 -48.01
C ARG A 269 88.76 23.26 -48.01
N LEU A 270 88.84 24.14 -47.02
CA LEU A 270 89.94 25.11 -46.91
C LEU A 270 91.27 24.41 -46.63
N ALA A 271 91.29 23.39 -45.78
CA ALA A 271 92.48 22.57 -45.52
C ALA A 271 92.94 21.80 -46.78
N ALA A 272 92.00 21.23 -47.54
CA ALA A 272 92.30 20.53 -48.80
C ALA A 272 92.85 21.49 -49.87
N VAL A 273 92.29 22.70 -49.99
CA VAL A 273 92.83 23.74 -50.90
C VAL A 273 94.22 24.19 -50.44
N GLY A 274 94.43 24.39 -49.14
CA GLY A 274 95.73 24.71 -48.56
C GLY A 274 96.80 23.67 -48.88
N ALA A 275 96.46 22.38 -48.80
CA ALA A 275 97.36 21.28 -49.14
C ALA A 275 97.71 21.25 -50.64
N VAL A 276 96.77 21.58 -51.53
CA VAL A 276 97.01 21.63 -52.99
C VAL A 276 97.83 22.86 -53.39
N SER A 277 97.75 23.97 -52.66
CA SER A 277 98.56 25.17 -52.91
C SER A 277 99.99 25.11 -52.35
N ALA A 278 100.30 24.12 -51.51
CA ALA A 278 101.60 23.96 -50.85
C ALA A 278 102.44 22.79 -51.40
N GLY A 279 101.95 22.09 -52.43
CA GLY A 279 102.69 21.09 -53.22
C GLY A 279 103.04 21.63 -54.59
#